data_AF-A0A562C7V8-F1
#
_entry.id   AF-A0A562C7V8-F1
#
_cell.length_a   1.000
_cell.length_b   1.000
_cell.length_c   1.000
_cell.angle_alpha   90.00
_cell.angle_beta   90.00
_cell.angle_gamma   90.00
#
_symmetry.space_group_name_H-M   'P 1'
#
loop_
_entity.id
_entity.type
_entity.pdbx_description
1 polymer ?
#
loop_
_entity_poly.entity_id
_entity_poly.type
_entity_poly.pdbx_seq_one_letter_code
_entity_poly.pdbx_strand_id
1 'polypeptide(L)'
;MSMVVHFVRHNGSTTVREHALDGPVPRAGEFVEVPAALRDEMEGHEYAVVTQVRYRIRAGQLTAHVEAVASHDSTEERRRTLEECGWLPENG
;
A
#
# COMPACT_ATOMS: atom_id res chain seq x y z
N MET A 1 -3.78 16.95 -5.76
CA MET A 1 -2.90 15.91 -6.35
C MET A 1 -3.63 14.60 -6.19
N SER A 2 -3.82 13.83 -7.26
CA SER A 2 -4.52 12.54 -7.20
C SER A 2 -3.53 11.41 -6.95
N MET A 3 -3.94 10.39 -6.21
CA MET A 3 -3.15 9.18 -5.97
C MET A 3 -3.92 7.95 -6.38
N VAL A 4 -3.25 7.04 -7.08
CA VAL A 4 -3.76 5.73 -7.46
C VAL A 4 -2.83 4.67 -6.90
N VAL A 5 -3.37 3.80 -6.07
CA VAL A 5 -2.67 2.65 -5.51
C VAL A 5 -2.99 1.41 -6.33
N HIS A 6 -1.94 0.69 -6.72
CA HIS A 6 -1.93 -0.57 -7.44
C HIS A 6 -1.64 -1.65 -6.42
N PHE A 7 -2.68 -2.38 -6.01
CA PHE A 7 -2.50 -3.52 -5.12
C PHE A 7 -2.04 -4.72 -5.92
N VAL A 8 -0.92 -5.32 -5.51
CA VAL A 8 -0.28 -6.44 -6.21
C VAL A 8 -0.24 -7.63 -5.26
N ARG A 9 -0.74 -8.77 -5.75
CA ARG A 9 -0.69 -10.03 -5.01
C ARG A 9 0.73 -10.60 -5.05
N HIS A 10 1.15 -11.21 -3.95
CA HIS A 10 2.47 -11.82 -3.83
C HIS A 10 2.56 -13.11 -4.67
N ASN A 11 2.91 -12.91 -5.93
CA ASN A 11 3.63 -13.81 -6.85
C ASN A 11 4.13 -13.00 -8.08
N GLY A 12 4.30 -11.68 -7.88
CA GLY A 12 4.95 -10.76 -8.82
C GLY A 12 4.25 -10.51 -10.16
N SER A 13 3.13 -11.15 -10.47
CA SER A 13 2.63 -11.22 -11.85
C SER A 13 1.30 -10.52 -12.12
N THR A 14 0.56 -10.05 -11.12
CA THR A 14 -0.80 -9.53 -11.36
C THR A 14 -1.12 -8.36 -10.44
N THR A 15 -1.22 -7.17 -11.01
CA THR A 15 -1.95 -6.05 -10.41
C THR A 15 -3.38 -6.50 -10.23
N VAL A 16 -3.82 -6.56 -8.98
CA VAL A 16 -5.16 -7.00 -8.60
C VAL A 16 -6.14 -5.92 -9.03
N ARG A 17 -5.99 -4.70 -8.47
CA ARG A 17 -6.80 -3.53 -8.85
C ARG A 17 -6.10 -2.20 -8.59
N GLU A 18 -6.53 -1.20 -9.36
CA GLU A 18 -6.26 0.21 -9.10
C GLU A 18 -7.31 0.78 -8.14
N HIS A 19 -6.88 1.54 -7.15
CA HIS A 19 -7.76 2.24 -6.23
C HIS A 19 -7.30 3.67 -6.03
N ALA A 20 -8.20 4.63 -6.18
CA ALA A 20 -7.90 6.01 -5.82
C ALA A 20 -7.96 6.14 -4.30
N LEU A 21 -6.90 6.69 -3.70
CA LEU A 21 -6.89 7.03 -2.28
C LEU A 21 -6.80 8.54 -2.12
N ASP A 22 -7.60 9.06 -1.21
CA ASP A 22 -7.48 10.43 -0.73
C ASP A 22 -6.44 10.48 0.40
N GLY A 23 -5.55 11.47 0.37
CA GLY A 23 -4.55 11.66 1.43
C GLY A 23 -3.14 11.92 0.92
N PRO A 24 -2.13 11.91 1.82
CA PRO A 24 -0.74 12.06 1.45
C PRO A 24 -0.25 10.84 0.67
N VAL A 25 0.70 11.06 -0.25
CA VAL A 25 1.34 9.96 -0.99
C VAL A 25 2.30 9.24 -0.05
N PRO A 26 2.11 7.92 0.19
CA PRO A 26 2.99 7.14 1.05
C PRO A 26 4.35 6.98 0.39
N ARG A 27 5.36 6.65 1.20
CA ARG A 27 6.73 6.36 0.75
C ARG A 27 6.93 4.87 0.55
N ALA A 28 7.93 4.51 -0.25
CA ALA A 28 8.36 3.11 -0.32
C ALA A 28 8.80 2.62 1.06
N GLY A 29 8.31 1.45 1.46
CA GLY A 29 8.47 0.85 2.79
C GLY A 29 7.34 1.16 3.77
N GLU A 30 6.47 2.13 3.48
CA GLU A 30 5.30 2.42 4.33
C GLU A 30 4.15 1.45 4.06
N PHE A 31 3.20 1.41 5.00
CA PHE A 31 2.01 0.58 4.91
C PHE A 31 0.83 1.40 4.41
N VAL A 32 0.03 0.76 3.58
CA VAL A 32 -1.27 1.28 3.15
C VAL A 32 -2.33 0.27 3.52
N GLU A 33 -3.48 0.78 3.97
CA GLU A 33 -4.65 -0.05 4.21
C GLU A 33 -5.17 -0.61 2.88
N VAL A 34 -5.46 -1.90 2.88
CA VAL A 34 -6.17 -2.56 1.78
C VAL A 34 -7.66 -2.27 1.98
N PRO A 35 -8.32 -1.61 1.00
CA PRO A 35 -9.75 -1.35 1.06
C PRO A 35 -10.52 -2.64 1.33
N ALA A 36 -11.56 -2.58 2.17
CA ALA A 36 -12.36 -3.75 2.55
C ALA A 36 -12.84 -4.57 1.34
N ALA A 37 -13.19 -3.90 0.24
CA ALA A 37 -13.62 -4.53 -1.01
C ALA A 37 -12.53 -5.34 -1.74
N LEU A 38 -11.25 -5.13 -1.42
CA LEU A 38 -10.10 -5.82 -2.03
C LEU A 38 -9.47 -6.85 -1.10
N ARG A 39 -9.91 -6.94 0.16
CA ARG A 39 -9.30 -7.84 1.16
C ARG A 39 -9.40 -9.30 0.74
N ASP A 40 -10.53 -9.74 0.22
CA ASP A 40 -10.70 -11.12 -0.26
C ASP A 40 -9.76 -11.46 -1.42
N GLU A 41 -9.57 -10.52 -2.36
CA GLU A 41 -8.64 -10.66 -3.49
C GLU A 41 -7.17 -10.65 -3.01
N MET A 42 -6.93 -10.00 -1.88
CA MET A 42 -5.65 -9.89 -1.19
C MET A 42 -5.52 -10.91 -0.04
N GLU A 43 -6.18 -12.07 -0.12
CA GLU A 43 -6.04 -13.18 0.84
C GLU A 43 -6.34 -12.81 2.31
N GLY A 44 -7.22 -11.83 2.52
CA GLY A 44 -7.59 -11.33 3.85
C GLY A 44 -6.61 -10.31 4.43
N HIS A 45 -5.57 -9.90 3.69
CA HIS A 45 -4.62 -8.90 4.17
C HIS A 45 -5.28 -7.53 4.33
N GLU A 46 -5.18 -6.96 5.54
CA GLU A 46 -5.68 -5.62 5.85
C GLU A 46 -4.71 -4.51 5.45
N TYR A 47 -3.43 -4.84 5.30
CA TYR A 47 -2.37 -3.90 4.96
C TYR A 47 -1.48 -4.45 3.83
N ALA A 48 -0.97 -3.54 3.01
CA ALA A 48 0.02 -3.81 1.99
C ALA A 48 1.23 -2.88 2.17
N VAL A 49 2.41 -3.36 1.82
CA VAL A 49 3.65 -2.58 1.87
C VAL A 49 3.86 -1.88 0.53
N VAL A 50 4.06 -0.58 0.56
CA VAL A 50 4.41 0.19 -0.63
C VAL A 50 5.81 -0.21 -1.08
N THR A 51 5.93 -0.76 -2.28
CA THR A 51 7.22 -1.14 -2.86
C THR A 51 7.77 -0.05 -3.76
N GLN A 52 6.88 0.70 -4.43
CA GLN A 52 7.30 1.72 -5.38
C GLN A 52 6.29 2.87 -5.47
N VAL A 53 6.80 4.08 -5.71
CA VAL A 53 6.01 5.27 -6.00
C VAL A 53 6.54 5.90 -7.29
N ARG A 54 5.66 6.15 -8.26
CA ARG A 54 5.96 6.80 -9.54
C ARG A 54 5.04 7.99 -9.75
N TYR A 55 5.60 9.12 -10.14
CA TYR A 55 4.82 10.31 -10.43
C TYR A 55 4.60 10.45 -11.94
N ARG A 56 3.36 10.75 -12.35
CA ARG A 56 3.00 10.97 -13.74
C ARG A 56 2.25 12.30 -13.88
N ILE A 57 2.67 13.10 -14.85
CA ILE A 57 1.97 14.34 -15.23
C ILE A 57 1.21 14.07 -16.53
N ARG A 58 -0.10 14.32 -16.55
CA ARG A 58 -0.94 14.23 -17.75
C ARG A 58 -1.96 15.37 -17.74
N ALA A 59 -2.11 16.07 -18.87
CA ALA A 59 -3.04 17.20 -19.01
C ALA A 59 -2.91 18.27 -17.89
N GLY A 60 -1.69 18.54 -17.43
CA GLY A 60 -1.42 19.50 -16.35
C GLY A 60 -1.73 18.97 -14.93
N GLN A 61 -2.15 17.72 -14.79
CA GLN A 61 -2.43 17.10 -13.50
C GLN A 61 -1.29 16.14 -13.10
N LEU A 62 -0.77 16.33 -11.88
CA LEU A 62 0.20 15.42 -11.25
C LEU A 62 -0.56 14.30 -10.52
N THR A 63 -0.28 13.06 -10.88
CA THR A 63 -0.82 11.84 -10.25
C THR A 63 0.31 10.99 -9.70
N ALA A 64 0.17 10.49 -8.47
CA ALA A 64 1.06 9.50 -7.89
C ALA A 64 0.51 8.09 -8.16
N HIS A 65 1.33 7.21 -8.72
CA HIS A 65 1.08 5.79 -8.88
C HIS A 65 1.88 5.04 -7.82
N VAL A 66 1.19 4.38 -6.91
CA VAL A 66 1.78 3.68 -5.78
C VAL A 66 1.60 2.19 -6.02
N GLU A 67 2.67 1.40 -6.02
CA GLU A 67 2.58 -0.06 -6.04
C GLU A 67 2.71 -0.57 -4.60
N ALA A 68 1.75 -1.38 -4.17
CA ALA A 68 1.71 -1.96 -2.83
C ALA A 68 1.48 -3.47 -2.88
N VAL A 69 2.27 -4.23 -2.12
CA VAL A 69 2.25 -5.70 -2.13
C VAL A 69 1.72 -6.22 -0.80
N ALA A 70 0.82 -7.19 -0.85
CA ALA A 70 0.41 -7.98 0.32
C ALA A 70 1.64 -8.66 0.93
N SER A 71 1.99 -8.34 2.18
CA SER A 71 3.10 -9.01 2.87
C SER A 71 2.64 -10.36 3.40
N HIS A 72 3.37 -11.43 3.05
CA HIS A 72 3.17 -12.79 3.57
C HIS A 72 3.55 -12.96 5.05
N ASP A 73 4.29 -12.00 5.62
CA ASP A 73 4.56 -12.06 7.05
C ASP A 73 3.26 -11.81 7.77
N SER A 74 2.97 -12.65 8.78
CA SER A 74 1.82 -12.46 9.64
C SER A 74 1.77 -10.98 10.00
N THR A 75 0.65 -10.33 9.68
CA THR A 75 0.53 -8.87 9.77
C THR A 75 0.94 -8.36 11.15
N GLU A 76 0.86 -9.23 12.15
CA GLU A 76 1.31 -9.09 13.53
C GLU A 76 2.84 -9.13 13.75
N GLU A 77 3.59 -10.04 13.13
CA GLU A 77 5.07 -10.04 13.20
C GLU A 77 5.66 -8.81 12.56
N ARG A 78 5.16 -8.43 11.37
CA ARG A 78 5.69 -7.27 10.67
C ARG A 78 5.25 -5.96 11.34
N ARG A 79 4.00 -5.85 11.82
CA ARG A 79 3.55 -4.74 12.68
C ARG A 79 4.46 -4.59 13.90
N ARG A 80 4.74 -5.67 14.61
CA ARG A 80 5.64 -5.66 15.77
C ARG A 80 7.05 -5.20 15.41
N THR A 81 7.64 -5.69 14.32
CA THR A 81 8.96 -5.19 13.87
C THR A 81 8.95 -3.69 13.58
N LEU A 82 7.85 -3.16 13.04
CA LEU A 82 7.74 -1.73 12.72
C LEU A 82 7.46 -0.88 13.95
N GLU A 83 6.67 -1.38 14.90
CA GLU A 83 6.51 -0.78 16.23
C GLU A 83 7.86 -0.73 16.96
N GLU A 84 8.60 -1.84 16.96
CA GLU A 84 9.96 -1.92 17.53
C GLU A 84 10.94 -0.96 16.85
N CYS A 85 10.77 -0.73 15.54
CA CYS A 85 11.58 0.21 14.78
C CYS A 85 11.08 1.66 14.87
N GLY A 86 9.94 1.93 15.51
CA GLY A 86 9.32 3.26 15.66
C GLY A 86 8.72 3.84 14.37
N TRP A 87 8.36 2.98 13.43
CA TRP A 87 7.83 3.35 12.11
C TRP A 87 6.29 3.37 12.06
N LEU A 88 5.65 2.82 13.07
CA LEU A 88 4.23 2.99 13.32
C LEU A 88 4.04 3.95 14.50
N PRO A 89 3.04 4.85 14.45
CA PRO A 89 2.70 5.65 15.62
C PRO A 89 2.34 4.71 16.78
N GLU A 90 2.85 4.99 17.98
CA GLU A 90 2.42 4.29 19.19
C GLU A 90 0.91 4.48 19.30
N ASN A 91 0.13 3.43 19.04
CA ASN A 91 -1.32 3.49 19.22
C ASN A 91 -1.58 3.72 20.71
N GLY A 92 -2.22 4.86 21.03
CA GLY A 92 -2.84 5.11 22.33
C GLY A 92 -4.10 4.29 22.52
#